data_AF-A0A7S2B6W5-F1
#
_entry.id   AF-A0A7S2B6W5-F1
#
_cell.length_a   1.000
_cell.length_b   1.000
_cell.length_c   1.000
_cell.angle_alpha   90.00
_cell.angle_beta   90.00
_cell.angle_gamma   90.00
#
_symmetry.space_group_name_H-M   'P 1'
#
loop_
_entity.id
_entity.type
_entity.pdbx_description
1 polymer ?
#
loop_
_entity_poly.entity_id
_entity_poly.type
_entity_poly.pdbx_seq_one_letter_code
_entity_poly.pdbx_strand_id
1 'polypeptide(L)'
;NRAFPAVLDTLADVIKHYTMTIGSHAHAVAGHGGRTEVSAIDMLAAMKQLSPDAVNWRELKQFAFNEDEDGTSWQQPFHAEIPHLPVRKRKRPHYATVDEPEGAAARPDHIPAWLPPLPPKHTYKKSRVPHVKGSKDTKKLREQRVERQHLVQSSINKLEENAKAGAGAGGGKG
;
A
#
# COMPACT_ATOMS: atom_id res chain seq x y z
N ASN A 1 31.13 16.89 -1.81
CA ASN A 1 30.08 16.81 -2.84
C ASN A 1 28.74 16.52 -2.19
N ARG A 2 27.89 17.54 -1.98
CA ARG A 2 26.52 17.36 -1.51
C ARG A 2 25.62 17.38 -2.74
N ALA A 3 25.09 16.23 -3.15
CA ALA A 3 24.13 16.17 -4.24
C ALA A 3 22.81 16.84 -3.82
N PHE A 4 22.20 17.60 -4.71
CA PHE A 4 20.91 18.24 -4.45
C PHE A 4 19.79 17.21 -4.63
N PRO A 5 18.99 16.91 -3.59
CA PRO A 5 18.00 15.83 -3.64
C PRO A 5 16.95 16.05 -4.74
N ALA A 6 16.49 17.29 -4.91
CA ALA A 6 15.54 17.63 -5.96
C ALA A 6 16.08 17.36 -7.38
N VAL A 7 17.39 17.55 -7.61
CA VAL A 7 18.00 17.26 -8.91
C VAL A 7 18.05 15.75 -9.15
N LEU A 8 18.36 14.97 -8.12
CA LEU A 8 18.34 13.51 -8.20
C LEU A 8 16.93 12.97 -8.49
N ASP A 9 15.91 13.53 -7.86
CA ASP A 9 14.51 13.15 -8.11
C ASP A 9 14.11 13.47 -9.55
N THR A 10 14.44 14.67 -10.05
CA THR A 10 14.17 15.02 -11.46
C THR A 10 14.92 14.13 -12.44
N LEU A 11 16.17 13.77 -12.13
CA LEU A 11 16.95 12.86 -12.95
C LEU A 11 16.34 11.46 -12.94
N ALA A 12 15.88 10.97 -11.79
CA ALA A 12 15.20 9.69 -11.67
C ALA A 12 13.91 9.67 -12.52
N ASP A 13 13.14 10.76 -12.51
CA ASP A 13 11.95 10.90 -13.35
C ASP A 13 12.28 10.91 -14.85
N VAL A 14 13.37 11.59 -15.25
CA VAL A 14 13.84 11.58 -16.64
C VAL A 14 14.28 10.18 -17.07
N ILE A 15 15.06 9.47 -16.23
CA ILE A 15 15.51 8.10 -16.52
C ILE A 15 14.30 7.14 -16.61
N LYS A 16 13.34 7.29 -15.71
CA LYS A 16 12.09 6.52 -15.73
C LYS A 16 11.33 6.76 -17.04
N HIS A 17 11.16 8.02 -17.42
CA HIS A 17 10.47 8.39 -18.65
C HIS A 17 11.20 7.82 -19.87
N TYR A 18 12.53 7.95 -19.91
CA TYR A 18 13.38 7.43 -20.99
C TYR A 18 13.26 5.89 -21.13
N THR A 19 13.29 5.17 -20.01
CA THR A 19 13.12 3.71 -19.98
C THR A 19 11.75 3.29 -20.52
N MET A 20 10.69 4.00 -20.12
CA MET A 20 9.33 3.76 -20.62
C MET A 20 9.21 4.04 -22.11
N THR A 21 9.81 5.14 -22.60
CA THR A 21 9.77 5.47 -24.02
C THR A 21 10.45 4.39 -24.87
N ILE A 22 11.64 3.92 -24.49
CA ILE A 22 12.33 2.84 -25.22
C ILE A 22 11.47 1.56 -25.23
N GLY A 23 10.91 1.18 -24.09
CA GLY A 23 10.03 0.00 -24.00
C GLY A 23 8.80 0.11 -24.90
N SER A 24 8.17 1.28 -24.95
CA SER A 24 7.03 1.54 -25.84
C SER A 24 7.41 1.45 -27.32
N HIS A 25 8.55 2.01 -27.71
CA HIS A 25 9.05 1.92 -29.09
C HIS A 25 9.40 0.49 -29.47
N ALA A 26 10.09 -0.25 -28.60
CA ALA A 26 10.45 -1.65 -28.84
C ALA A 26 9.20 -2.54 -28.97
N HIS A 27 8.19 -2.29 -28.14
CA HIS A 27 6.91 -2.98 -28.25
C HIS A 27 6.18 -2.66 -29.56
N ALA A 28 6.21 -1.39 -30.00
CA ALA A 28 5.67 -1.02 -31.30
C ALA A 28 6.40 -1.77 -32.42
N VAL A 29 7.73 -1.81 -32.42
CA VAL A 29 8.54 -2.54 -33.42
C VAL A 29 8.19 -4.04 -33.44
N ALA A 30 8.07 -4.68 -32.28
CA ALA A 30 7.64 -6.07 -32.19
C ALA A 30 6.21 -6.26 -32.78
N GLY A 31 5.30 -5.33 -32.48
CA GLY A 31 3.94 -5.30 -33.00
C GLY A 31 3.85 -5.15 -34.52
N HIS A 32 4.75 -4.37 -35.14
CA HIS A 32 4.85 -4.31 -36.61
C HIS A 32 5.24 -5.66 -37.22
N GLY A 33 5.98 -6.49 -36.47
CA GLY A 33 6.28 -7.87 -36.84
C GLY A 33 5.19 -8.89 -36.47
N GLY A 34 4.04 -8.44 -35.95
CA GLY A 34 2.97 -9.32 -35.46
C GLY A 34 3.32 -10.09 -34.18
N ARG A 35 4.43 -9.74 -33.52
CA ARG A 35 4.91 -10.39 -32.29
C ARG A 35 4.48 -9.58 -31.07
N THR A 36 4.12 -10.27 -29.99
CA THR A 36 3.85 -9.66 -28.68
C THR A 36 5.11 -9.58 -27.80
N GLU A 37 6.06 -10.48 -28.03
CA GLU A 37 7.32 -10.56 -27.29
C GLU A 37 8.39 -9.68 -27.94
N VAL A 38 9.02 -8.83 -27.10
CA VAL A 38 10.09 -7.92 -27.51
C VAL A 38 11.41 -8.67 -27.48
N SER A 39 12.11 -8.68 -28.62
CA SER A 39 13.46 -9.25 -28.75
C SER A 39 14.55 -8.18 -28.57
N ALA A 40 15.79 -8.62 -28.36
CA ALA A 40 16.95 -7.73 -28.28
C ALA A 40 17.13 -6.87 -29.55
N ILE A 41 16.77 -7.40 -30.71
CA ILE A 41 16.82 -6.67 -31.99
C ILE A 41 15.81 -5.52 -32.01
N ASP A 42 14.61 -5.76 -31.46
CA ASP A 42 13.54 -4.75 -31.39
C ASP A 42 13.95 -3.61 -30.43
N MET A 43 14.65 -3.94 -29.34
CA MET A 43 15.25 -2.95 -28.43
C MET A 43 16.35 -2.12 -29.10
N LEU A 44 17.24 -2.75 -29.87
CA LEU A 44 18.28 -2.04 -30.63
C LEU A 44 17.67 -1.13 -31.70
N ALA A 45 16.61 -1.57 -32.38
CA ALA A 45 15.88 -0.75 -33.34
C ALA A 45 15.18 0.44 -32.66
N ALA A 46 14.56 0.22 -31.50
CA ALA A 46 13.94 1.27 -30.71
C ALA A 46 14.95 2.31 -30.23
N MET A 47 16.13 1.90 -29.75
CA MET A 47 17.19 2.83 -29.33
C MET A 47 17.66 3.74 -30.48
N LYS A 48 17.79 3.20 -31.70
CA LYS A 48 18.13 3.99 -32.90
C LYS A 48 17.04 4.95 -33.35
N GLN A 49 15.79 4.73 -32.94
CA GLN A 49 14.67 5.60 -33.29
C GLN A 49 14.52 6.79 -32.32
N LEU A 50 15.13 6.73 -31.14
CA LEU A 50 15.15 7.86 -30.23
C LEU A 50 16.14 8.92 -30.76
N SER A 51 15.71 10.17 -30.74
CA SER A 51 16.55 11.32 -31.08
C SER A 51 16.90 12.09 -29.80
N PRO A 52 18.16 12.53 -29.60
CA PRO A 52 19.32 12.29 -30.48
C PRO A 52 19.70 10.79 -30.51
N ASP A 53 20.35 10.37 -31.61
CA ASP A 53 20.82 8.98 -31.78
C ASP A 53 21.95 8.71 -30.78
N ALA A 54 21.55 8.40 -29.55
CA ALA A 54 22.38 8.55 -28.36
C ALA A 54 23.13 7.27 -27.98
N VAL A 55 22.79 6.12 -28.57
CA VAL A 55 23.28 4.82 -28.10
C VAL A 55 23.76 3.93 -29.25
N ASN A 56 25.08 3.74 -29.33
CA ASN A 56 25.70 2.76 -30.20
C ASN A 56 25.93 1.44 -29.44
N TRP A 57 25.65 0.29 -30.08
CA TRP A 57 25.89 -1.03 -29.46
C TRP A 57 27.36 -1.24 -29.05
N ARG A 58 28.30 -0.62 -29.79
CA ARG A 58 29.74 -0.71 -29.48
C ARG A 58 30.08 -0.02 -28.16
N GLU A 59 29.51 1.16 -27.95
CA GLU A 59 29.68 1.93 -26.71
C GLU A 59 29.01 1.20 -25.54
N LEU A 60 27.84 0.60 -25.76
CA LEU A 60 27.17 -0.19 -24.74
C LEU A 60 28.01 -1.42 -24.34
N LYS A 61 28.67 -2.08 -25.30
CA LYS A 61 29.60 -3.18 -25.02
C LYS A 61 30.79 -2.69 -24.19
N GLN A 62 31.39 -1.57 -24.57
CA GLN A 62 32.53 -1.00 -23.84
C GLN A 62 32.13 -0.55 -22.42
N PHE A 63 30.90 -0.09 -22.23
CA PHE A 63 30.39 0.27 -20.91
C PHE A 63 30.07 -0.96 -20.04
N ALA A 64 29.60 -2.06 -20.64
CA ALA A 64 29.16 -3.24 -19.90
C ALA A 64 30.30 -4.21 -19.53
N PHE A 65 31.43 -4.18 -20.25
CA PHE A 65 32.54 -5.11 -20.09
C PHE A 65 33.85 -4.35 -19.87
N ASN A 66 34.64 -4.77 -18.88
CA ASN A 66 35.99 -4.23 -18.68
C ASN A 66 36.95 -4.72 -19.78
N GLU A 67 37.98 -3.93 -20.07
CA GLU A 67 39.06 -4.28 -21.02
C GLU A 67 40.14 -5.21 -20.42
N ASP A 68 39.90 -5.82 -19.26
CA ASP A 68 40.83 -6.80 -18.64
C ASP A 68 41.06 -8.02 -19.58
N GLU A 69 42.12 -8.81 -19.32
CA GLU A 69 42.76 -9.76 -20.26
C GLU A 69 41.84 -10.73 -21.05
N ASP A 70 40.61 -11.00 -20.59
CA ASP A 70 39.64 -11.87 -21.25
C ASP A 70 38.41 -11.13 -21.86
N GLY A 71 38.23 -9.83 -21.60
CA GLY A 71 37.13 -9.01 -22.14
C GLY A 71 35.71 -9.52 -21.86
N THR A 72 35.56 -10.45 -20.90
CA THR A 72 34.33 -11.22 -20.66
C THR A 72 33.71 -10.92 -19.28
N SER A 73 34.40 -10.19 -18.41
CA SER A 73 33.88 -9.82 -17.08
C SER A 73 32.82 -8.72 -17.20
N TRP A 74 31.58 -9.04 -16.86
CA TRP A 74 30.48 -8.08 -16.81
C TRP A 74 30.64 -7.15 -15.61
N GLN A 75 30.71 -5.84 -15.85
CA GLN A 75 30.75 -4.84 -14.79
C GLN A 75 29.32 -4.50 -14.36
N GLN A 76 28.88 -5.06 -13.23
CA GLN A 76 27.57 -4.78 -12.66
C GLN A 76 27.45 -3.31 -12.21
N PRO A 77 26.61 -2.47 -12.84
CA PRO A 77 26.55 -1.05 -12.49
C PRO A 77 25.85 -0.76 -11.16
N PHE A 78 24.98 -1.68 -10.71
CA PHE A 78 24.19 -1.52 -9.47
C PHE A 78 24.45 -2.71 -8.54
N HIS A 79 25.14 -2.47 -7.43
CA HIS A 79 25.42 -3.48 -6.39
C HIS A 79 24.20 -3.84 -5.53
N ALA A 80 23.09 -3.10 -5.66
CA ALA A 80 21.88 -3.35 -4.88
C ALA A 80 20.96 -4.33 -5.62
N GLU A 81 20.70 -5.48 -5.01
CA GLU A 81 19.68 -6.41 -5.48
C GLU A 81 18.29 -5.78 -5.36
N ILE A 82 17.48 -5.92 -6.40
CA ILE A 82 16.08 -5.47 -6.36
C ILE A 82 15.33 -6.40 -5.40
N PRO A 83 14.74 -5.88 -4.30
CA PRO A 83 14.02 -6.73 -3.37
C PRO A 83 12.83 -7.40 -4.06
N HIS A 84 12.68 -8.71 -3.84
CA HIS A 84 11.56 -9.46 -4.41
C HIS A 84 10.22 -8.91 -3.89
N LEU A 85 9.41 -8.42 -4.82
CA LEU A 85 8.04 -7.99 -4.57
C LEU A 85 7.09 -9.18 -4.76
N PRO A 86 5.99 -9.26 -3.98
CA PRO A 86 5.59 -8.33 -2.92
C PRO A 86 6.37 -8.55 -1.62
N VAL A 87 6.84 -7.46 -0.99
CA VAL A 87 7.39 -7.51 0.37
C VAL A 87 6.34 -8.17 1.26
N ARG A 88 6.68 -9.33 1.84
CA ARG A 88 5.80 -10.07 2.76
C ARG A 88 5.48 -9.19 3.97
N LYS A 89 4.45 -8.35 3.85
CA LYS A 89 3.87 -7.66 5.00
C LYS A 89 3.33 -8.76 5.90
N ARG A 90 3.73 -8.76 7.19
CA ARG A 90 3.12 -9.63 8.20
C ARG A 90 1.61 -9.55 8.01
N LYS A 91 0.97 -10.67 7.67
CA LYS A 91 -0.49 -10.77 7.65
C LYS A 91 -0.93 -10.34 9.03
N ARG A 92 -1.49 -9.13 9.16
CA ARG A 92 -2.21 -8.79 10.39
C ARG A 92 -3.31 -9.85 10.49
N PRO A 93 -3.48 -10.53 11.63
CA PRO A 93 -4.63 -11.39 11.80
C PRO A 93 -5.85 -10.56 11.44
N HIS A 94 -6.56 -10.99 10.39
CA HIS A 94 -7.75 -10.32 9.93
C HIS A 94 -8.74 -10.47 11.08
N TYR A 95 -8.86 -9.46 11.94
CA TYR A 95 -9.91 -9.41 12.96
C TYR A 95 -11.21 -9.14 12.20
N ALA A 96 -11.77 -10.21 11.68
CA ALA A 96 -13.15 -10.36 11.30
C ALA A 96 -13.25 -11.82 10.84
N THR A 97 -13.14 -12.75 11.79
CA THR A 97 -14.12 -13.83 11.80
C THR A 97 -15.47 -13.12 11.87
N VAL A 98 -16.03 -12.80 10.70
CA VAL A 98 -17.46 -12.56 10.61
C VAL A 98 -18.00 -13.92 10.99
N ASP A 99 -18.47 -14.04 12.24
CA ASP A 99 -19.27 -15.19 12.66
C ASP A 99 -20.24 -15.48 11.52
N GLU A 100 -20.22 -16.73 11.06
CA GLU A 100 -21.00 -17.23 9.95
C GLU A 100 -22.43 -16.71 10.12
N PRO A 101 -22.87 -15.72 9.31
CA PRO A 101 -24.12 -15.06 9.61
C PRO A 101 -25.23 -16.08 9.38
N GLU A 102 -26.01 -16.36 10.43
CA GLU A 102 -27.33 -16.98 10.34
C GLU A 102 -28.05 -16.36 9.13
N GLY A 103 -28.07 -17.06 7.99
CA GLY A 103 -28.49 -16.47 6.72
C GLY A 103 -27.53 -16.62 5.54
N ALA A 104 -26.62 -17.59 5.57
CA ALA A 104 -26.11 -18.21 4.35
C ALA A 104 -27.31 -18.77 3.55
N ALA A 105 -27.97 -17.91 2.79
CA ALA A 105 -29.07 -18.29 1.94
C ALA A 105 -28.58 -19.41 1.02
N ALA A 106 -29.36 -20.49 0.92
CA ALA A 106 -29.05 -21.62 0.06
C ALA A 106 -28.56 -21.11 -1.31
N ARG A 107 -27.37 -21.59 -1.72
CA ARG A 107 -26.78 -21.21 -3.00
C ARG A 107 -27.77 -21.59 -4.10
N PRO A 108 -28.14 -20.68 -5.01
CA PRO A 108 -28.96 -21.03 -6.17
C PRO A 108 -28.29 -22.12 -7.02
N ASP A 109 -29.07 -23.04 -7.58
CA ASP A 109 -28.58 -24.21 -8.33
C ASP A 109 -27.75 -23.86 -9.59
N HIS A 110 -27.86 -22.64 -10.10
CA HIS A 110 -27.09 -22.14 -11.26
C HIS A 110 -25.69 -21.63 -10.90
N ILE A 111 -25.34 -21.55 -9.61
CA ILE A 111 -24.03 -21.08 -9.16
C ILE A 111 -23.11 -22.29 -8.94
N PRO A 112 -21.99 -22.39 -9.66
CA PRO A 112 -21.11 -23.53 -9.54
C PRO A 112 -20.40 -23.58 -8.19
N ALA A 113 -20.11 -24.79 -7.70
CA ALA A 113 -19.54 -25.03 -6.37
C ALA A 113 -18.12 -24.46 -6.18
N TRP A 114 -17.37 -24.22 -7.27
CA TRP A 114 -16.02 -23.64 -7.22
C TRP A 114 -16.01 -22.13 -6.90
N LEU A 115 -17.17 -21.46 -6.97
CA LEU A 115 -17.27 -20.06 -6.63
C LEU A 115 -17.32 -19.89 -5.09
N PRO A 116 -16.64 -18.87 -4.52
CA PRO A 116 -16.78 -18.54 -3.11
C PRO A 116 -18.25 -18.24 -2.74
N PRO A 117 -18.63 -18.42 -1.47
CA PRO A 117 -19.99 -18.12 -1.01
C PRO A 117 -20.32 -16.66 -1.29
N LEU A 118 -21.56 -16.41 -1.71
CA LEU A 118 -22.06 -15.05 -1.90
C LEU A 118 -22.02 -14.29 -0.56
N PRO A 119 -21.68 -12.99 -0.58
CA PRO A 119 -21.77 -12.16 0.61
C PRO A 119 -23.21 -12.12 1.14
N PRO A 120 -23.42 -11.83 2.43
CA PRO A 120 -24.76 -11.81 3.01
C PRO A 120 -25.64 -10.70 2.42
N LYS A 121 -26.97 -10.89 2.49
CA LYS A 121 -27.97 -10.00 1.85
C LYS A 121 -27.85 -8.53 2.24
N HIS A 122 -27.42 -8.24 3.46
CA HIS A 122 -27.23 -6.86 3.95
C HIS A 122 -26.02 -6.15 3.32
N THR A 123 -25.10 -6.88 2.68
CA THR A 123 -23.94 -6.30 1.98
C THR A 123 -24.34 -5.65 0.66
N TYR A 124 -25.38 -6.17 -0.03
CA TYR A 124 -25.80 -5.70 -1.35
C TYR A 124 -27.24 -5.17 -1.40
N LYS A 125 -28.09 -5.52 -0.43
CA LYS A 125 -29.42 -4.91 -0.25
C LYS A 125 -29.33 -3.92 0.91
N LYS A 126 -29.80 -2.69 0.70
CA LYS A 126 -30.01 -1.72 1.80
C LYS A 126 -31.03 -2.29 2.77
N SER A 127 -30.58 -2.97 3.82
CA SER A 127 -31.45 -3.31 4.94
C SER A 127 -31.77 -1.99 5.66
N ARG A 128 -33.05 -1.79 6.02
CA ARG A 128 -33.39 -0.75 6.98
C ARG A 128 -32.78 -1.20 8.30
N VAL A 129 -31.57 -0.71 8.60
CA VAL A 129 -30.97 -0.86 9.93
C VAL A 129 -32.03 -0.34 10.90
N PRO A 130 -32.51 -1.14 11.86
CA PRO A 130 -33.37 -0.63 12.90
C PRO A 130 -32.59 0.49 13.57
N HIS A 131 -32.98 1.75 13.31
CA HIS A 131 -32.52 2.84 14.15
C HIS A 131 -32.98 2.45 15.54
N VAL A 132 -32.03 2.18 16.44
CA VAL A 132 -32.32 1.96 17.86
C VAL A 132 -33.13 3.16 18.25
N LYS A 133 -34.45 3.00 18.35
CA LYS A 133 -35.33 4.05 18.84
C LYS A 133 -34.84 4.26 20.26
N GLY A 134 -34.06 5.32 20.46
CA GLY A 134 -33.78 5.81 21.79
C GLY A 134 -35.10 5.84 22.53
N SER A 135 -35.12 5.24 23.71
CA SER A 135 -36.27 5.22 24.61
C SER A 135 -37.00 6.57 24.51
N LYS A 136 -38.26 6.56 24.05
CA LYS A 136 -39.07 7.78 23.91
C LYS A 136 -39.40 8.43 25.27
N ASP A 137 -39.05 7.77 26.36
CA ASP A 137 -39.21 8.27 27.72
C ASP A 137 -38.16 9.37 27.99
N THR A 138 -38.53 10.62 27.68
CA THR A 138 -37.70 11.81 27.93
C THR A 138 -37.30 11.95 29.40
N LYS A 139 -38.15 11.49 30.32
CA LYS A 139 -37.91 11.49 31.76
C LYS A 139 -36.75 10.57 32.14
N LYS A 140 -36.76 9.31 31.68
CA LYS A 140 -35.68 8.35 31.93
C LYS A 140 -34.35 8.80 31.32
N LEU A 141 -34.40 9.43 30.15
CA LEU A 141 -33.20 9.97 29.51
C LEU A 141 -32.59 11.12 30.33
N ARG A 142 -33.44 11.97 30.92
CA ARG A 142 -33.00 13.06 31.80
C ARG A 142 -32.42 12.52 33.11
N GLU A 143 -33.06 11.51 33.71
CA GLU A 143 -32.57 10.83 34.91
C GLU A 143 -31.18 10.20 34.65
N GLN A 144 -31.02 9.43 33.57
CA GLN A 144 -29.72 8.85 33.19
C GLN A 144 -28.65 9.92 32.93
N ARG A 145 -29.03 11.08 32.39
CA ARG A 145 -28.09 12.19 32.16
C ARG A 145 -27.61 12.79 33.48
N VAL A 146 -28.52 13.01 34.43
CA VAL A 146 -28.19 13.53 35.77
C VAL A 146 -27.32 12.54 36.53
N GLU A 147 -27.65 11.24 36.48
CA GLU A 147 -26.87 10.19 37.12
C GLU A 147 -25.44 10.12 36.57
N ARG A 148 -25.28 10.19 35.24
CA ARG A 148 -23.95 10.26 34.61
C ARG A 148 -23.18 11.51 35.03
N GLN A 149 -23.85 12.66 35.15
CA GLN A 149 -23.21 13.90 35.61
C GLN A 149 -22.71 13.77 37.06
N HIS A 150 -23.53 13.22 37.95
CA HIS A 150 -23.14 12.96 39.34
C HIS A 150 -21.98 11.97 39.42
N LEU A 151 -22.00 10.91 38.61
CA LEU A 151 -20.90 9.95 38.55
C LEU A 151 -19.59 10.64 38.15
N VAL A 152 -19.63 11.46 37.09
CA VAL A 152 -18.46 12.22 36.63
C VAL A 152 -17.95 13.18 37.70
N GLN A 153 -18.83 13.97 38.33
CA GLN A 153 -18.43 14.89 39.42
C GLN A 153 -17.78 14.13 40.58
N SER A 154 -18.36 13.01 41.00
CA SER A 154 -17.79 12.20 42.08
C SER A 154 -16.42 11.63 41.70
N SER A 155 -16.23 11.24 40.43
CA SER A 155 -14.94 10.74 39.93
C SER A 155 -13.88 11.84 39.85
N ILE A 156 -14.25 13.06 39.46
CA ILE A 156 -13.37 14.23 39.44
C ILE A 156 -12.94 14.58 40.86
N ASN A 157 -13.88 14.66 41.80
CA ASN A 157 -13.57 14.97 43.20
C ASN A 157 -12.60 13.95 43.80
N LYS A 158 -12.79 12.66 43.53
CA LYS A 158 -11.85 11.60 43.95
C LYS A 158 -10.45 11.76 43.34
N LEU A 159 -10.36 12.16 42.08
CA LEU A 159 -9.07 12.45 41.44
C LEU A 159 -8.40 13.68 42.05
N GLU A 160 -9.16 14.73 42.38
CA GLU A 160 -8.63 15.91 43.06
C GLU A 160 -8.13 15.62 44.47
N GLU A 161 -8.86 14.81 45.24
CA GLU A 161 -8.44 14.34 46.56
C GLU A 161 -7.14 13.53 46.46
N ASN A 162 -7.06 12.59 45.50
CA ASN A 162 -5.84 11.82 45.25
C ASN A 162 -4.67 12.70 44.77
N ALA A 163 -4.93 13.71 43.95
CA ALA A 163 -3.90 14.65 43.49
C ALA A 163 -3.37 15.52 44.65
N LYS A 164 -4.25 15.99 45.55
CA LYS A 164 -3.85 16.73 46.76
C LYS A 164 -3.09 15.85 47.75
N ALA A 165 -3.54 14.60 47.95
CA ALA A 165 -2.84 13.62 48.79
C ALA A 165 -1.46 13.25 48.22
N GLY A 166 -1.34 13.14 46.89
CA GLY A 166 -0.05 12.92 46.21
C GLY A 166 0.89 14.13 46.26
N ALA A 167 0.36 15.37 46.23
CA ALA A 167 1.15 16.59 46.37
C ALA A 167 1.68 16.81 47.80
N GLY A 168 1.01 16.25 48.82
CA GLY A 168 1.47 16.28 50.22
C GLY A 168 2.56 15.25 50.56
N ALA A 169 2.76 14.21 49.73
CA ALA A 169 3.70 13.11 50.01
C ALA A 169 5.05 13.22 49.26
N GLY A 170 5.25 14.26 48.45
CA GLY A 170 6.49 14.50 47.67
C GLY A 170 7.48 15.49 48.28
N GLY A 171 7.24 16.00 49.49
CA GLY A 171 8.10 16.95 50.19
C GLY A 171 8.79 16.34 51.41
N GLY A 172 9.82 15.51 51.20
CA GLY A 172 10.58 14.97 52.32
C GLY A 172 11.60 13.89 51.96
N LYS A 173 12.76 14.31 51.46
CA LYS A 173 14.12 13.87 51.87
C LYS A 173 15.16 14.40 50.88
N GLY A 174 15.78 15.52 51.25
CA GLY A 174 17.23 15.68 51.12
C GLY A 174 17.92 15.03 52.30
#